data_AF-A0A961CCW9-F1
#
_entry.id   AF-A0A961CCW9-F1
#
_cell.length_a   1.000
_cell.length_b   1.000
_cell.length_c   1.000
_cell.angle_alpha   90.00
_cell.angle_beta   90.00
_cell.angle_gamma   90.00
#
_symmetry.space_group_name_H-M   'P 1'
#
loop_
_entity.id
_entity.type
_entity.pdbx_description
1 polymer ?
#
loop_
_entity_poly.entity_id
_entity_poly.type
_entity_poly.pdbx_seq_one_letter_code
_entity_poly.pdbx_strand_id
1 'polypeptide(L)'
;ERDPDSLVYSAALVVCCGEDDEQVARRAAAIGRGVDELKEHGAAGSPAEVLDTIATFAEVGAERIYLQLLDLDDLDHLELLGTAVLPLLP
;
A
#
# COMPACT_ATOMS: atom_id res chain seq x y z
N GLU A 1 -5.03 31.96 -15.42
CA GLU A 1 -5.52 30.96 -14.45
C GLU A 1 -5.07 29.57 -14.87
N ARG A 2 -4.93 28.64 -13.92
CA ARG A 2 -4.61 27.24 -14.19
C ARG A 2 -5.90 26.42 -14.18
N ASP A 3 -6.03 25.48 -15.11
CA ASP A 3 -7.11 24.50 -15.14
C ASP A 3 -7.04 23.60 -13.88
N PRO A 4 -8.07 23.55 -13.02
CA PRO A 4 -8.07 22.69 -11.83
C PRO A 4 -7.94 21.20 -12.17
N ASP A 5 -8.41 20.77 -13.34
CA ASP A 5 -8.34 19.37 -13.78
C ASP A 5 -6.95 18.98 -14.31
N SER A 6 -6.01 19.95 -14.36
CA SER A 6 -4.61 19.70 -14.73
C SER A 6 -3.73 19.21 -13.56
N LEU A 7 -4.32 19.00 -12.37
CA LEU A 7 -3.61 18.49 -11.20
C LEU A 7 -3.73 16.98 -11.13
N VAL A 8 -2.59 16.30 -11.07
CA VAL A 8 -2.54 14.87 -10.76
C VAL A 8 -2.53 14.69 -9.24
N TYR A 9 -3.57 14.06 -8.69
CA TYR A 9 -3.64 13.77 -7.26
C TYR A 9 -2.90 12.49 -6.93
N SER A 10 -2.09 12.53 -5.87
CA SER A 10 -1.30 11.38 -5.41
C SER A 10 -1.54 11.14 -3.92
N ALA A 11 -1.53 9.88 -3.51
CA ALA A 11 -1.51 9.48 -2.10
C ALA A 11 -0.26 8.64 -1.79
N ALA A 12 0.20 8.71 -0.55
CA ALA A 12 1.30 7.91 -0.05
C ALA A 12 0.83 7.10 1.15
N LEU A 13 1.08 5.79 1.13
CA LEU A 13 0.62 4.84 2.12
C LEU A 13 1.79 3.99 2.58
N VAL A 14 1.99 3.85 3.89
CA VAL A 14 2.89 2.81 4.40
C VAL A 14 2.29 1.46 4.05
N VAL A 15 3.10 0.60 3.43
CA VAL A 15 2.64 -0.73 3.01
C VAL A 15 3.21 -1.81 3.92
N CYS A 16 2.35 -2.75 4.34
CA CYS A 16 2.70 -4.00 5.00
C CYS A 16 1.80 -5.11 4.46
N CYS A 17 2.11 -5.58 3.26
CA CYS A 17 1.42 -6.68 2.61
C CYS A 17 1.99 -8.02 3.08
N GLY A 18 1.20 -9.08 3.13
CA GLY A 18 1.65 -10.45 3.42
C GLY A 18 0.64 -11.47 2.92
N GLU A 19 1.09 -12.70 2.65
CA GLU A 19 0.17 -13.79 2.26
C GLU A 19 -0.68 -14.31 3.44
N ASP A 20 -0.22 -14.03 4.66
CA ASP A 20 -0.86 -14.38 5.91
C ASP A 20 -0.61 -13.31 6.99
N ASP A 21 -1.33 -13.42 8.11
CA ASP A 21 -1.25 -12.47 9.22
C ASP A 21 0.13 -12.45 9.90
N GLU A 22 0.88 -13.55 9.85
CA GLU A 22 2.21 -13.64 10.47
C GLU A 22 3.24 -12.81 9.68
N GLN A 23 3.20 -12.88 8.34
CA GLN A 23 4.02 -12.04 7.48
C GLN A 23 3.72 -10.55 7.70
N VAL A 24 2.43 -10.18 7.79
CA VAL A 24 2.01 -8.79 8.03
C VAL A 24 2.54 -8.32 9.39
N ALA A 25 2.37 -9.12 10.45
CA ALA A 25 2.86 -8.79 11.79
C ALA A 25 4.38 -8.65 11.84
N ARG A 26 5.13 -9.56 11.19
CA ARG A 26 6.59 -9.50 11.08
C ARG A 26 7.05 -8.20 10.40
N ARG A 27 6.43 -7.84 9.28
CA ARG A 27 6.75 -6.63 8.51
C ARG A 27 6.42 -5.36 9.28
N ALA A 28 5.27 -5.31 9.95
CA ALA A 28 4.88 -4.19 10.81
C ALA A 28 5.89 -4.00 11.97
N ALA A 29 6.29 -5.10 12.62
CA ALA A 29 7.26 -5.08 13.71
C ALA A 29 8.64 -4.59 13.25
N ALA A 30 9.10 -5.00 12.06
CA ALA A 30 10.39 -4.57 11.49
C ALA A 30 10.49 -3.05 11.35
N ILE A 31 9.37 -2.37 11.10
CA ILE A 31 9.30 -0.91 10.95
C ILE A 31 8.81 -0.19 12.22
N GLY A 32 8.62 -0.92 13.32
CA GLY A 32 8.21 -0.39 14.62
C GLY A 32 6.76 0.10 14.69
N ARG A 33 5.85 -0.53 13.93
CA ARG A 33 4.43 -0.14 13.81
C ARG A 33 3.49 -1.27 14.21
N GLY A 34 2.25 -0.90 14.55
CA GLY A 34 1.20 -1.86 14.91
C GLY A 34 0.38 -2.28 13.68
N VAL A 35 -0.05 -3.54 13.60
CA VAL A 35 -0.86 -4.02 12.47
C VAL A 35 -2.18 -3.24 12.35
N ASP A 36 -2.90 -3.04 13.46
CA ASP A 36 -4.18 -2.32 13.44
C ASP A 36 -4.01 -0.85 13.01
N GLU A 37 -2.95 -0.19 13.47
CA GLU A 37 -2.60 1.18 13.06
C GLU A 37 -2.31 1.26 11.56
N LEU A 38 -1.59 0.29 11.02
CA LEU A 38 -1.29 0.22 9.59
C LEU A 38 -2.51 -0.14 8.75
N LYS A 39 -3.45 -0.94 9.27
CA LYS A 39 -4.74 -1.21 8.59
C LYS A 39 -5.64 0.02 8.58
N GLU A 40 -5.58 0.87 9.61
CA GLU A 40 -6.38 2.09 9.69
C GLU A 40 -5.83 3.23 8.83
N HIS A 41 -4.50 3.37 8.73
CA HIS A 41 -3.86 4.56 8.14
C HIS A 41 -2.96 4.28 6.92
N GLY A 42 -2.64 3.02 6.65
CA GLY A 42 -1.79 2.58 5.55
C GLY A 42 -2.47 1.58 4.63
N ALA A 43 -1.67 0.78 3.93
CA ALA A 43 -2.12 -0.36 3.14
C ALA A 43 -1.50 -1.63 3.75
N ALA A 44 -2.26 -2.34 4.59
CA ALA A 44 -1.76 -3.51 5.30
C ALA A 44 -2.73 -4.69 5.28
N GLY A 45 -2.19 -5.90 5.18
CA GLY A 45 -2.96 -7.13 5.07
C GLY A 45 -2.58 -7.97 3.85
N SER A 46 -3.53 -8.77 3.38
CA SER A 46 -3.41 -9.55 2.15
C SER A 46 -3.26 -8.69 0.90
N PRO A 47 -2.78 -9.24 -0.24
CA PRO A 47 -2.78 -8.51 -1.51
C PRO A 47 -4.15 -7.95 -1.89
N ALA A 48 -5.24 -8.68 -1.56
CA ALA A 48 -6.61 -8.23 -1.78
C ALA A 48 -6.95 -7.01 -0.91
N GLU A 49 -6.66 -7.03 0.39
CA GLU A 49 -6.89 -5.87 1.28
C GLU A 49 -6.07 -4.63 0.86
N VAL A 50 -4.85 -4.84 0.35
CA VAL A 50 -4.02 -3.76 -0.21
C VAL A 50 -4.65 -3.16 -1.47
N LEU A 51 -5.16 -4.01 -2.39
CA LEU A 51 -5.88 -3.56 -3.58
C LEU A 51 -7.17 -2.81 -3.23
N ASP A 52 -7.95 -3.32 -2.26
CA ASP A 52 -9.17 -2.67 -1.78
C ASP A 52 -8.86 -1.28 -1.21
N THR A 53 -7.78 -1.16 -0.44
CA THR A 53 -7.31 0.14 0.06
C THR A 53 -6.96 1.06 -1.11
N ILE A 54 -6.18 0.60 -2.08
CA ILE A 54 -5.81 1.41 -3.28
C ILE A 54 -7.06 1.85 -4.04
N ALA A 55 -8.05 0.98 -4.19
CA ALA A 55 -9.32 1.29 -4.85
C ALA A 55 -10.06 2.42 -4.14
N THR A 56 -10.09 2.45 -2.81
CA THR A 56 -10.75 3.54 -2.06
C THR A 56 -10.11 4.90 -2.31
N PHE A 57 -8.79 4.96 -2.51
CA PHE A 57 -8.09 6.19 -2.90
C PHE A 57 -8.40 6.59 -4.34
N ALA A 58 -8.49 5.63 -5.26
CA ALA A 58 -8.90 5.89 -6.63
C ALA A 58 -10.33 6.45 -6.72
N GLU A 59 -11.26 5.91 -5.92
CA GLU A 59 -12.66 6.38 -5.85
C GLU A 59 -12.77 7.85 -5.43
N VAL A 60 -11.86 8.34 -4.59
CA VAL A 60 -11.81 9.76 -4.17
C VAL A 60 -10.91 10.63 -5.05
N GLY A 61 -10.44 10.11 -6.19
CA GLY A 61 -9.74 10.86 -7.23
C GLY A 61 -8.22 10.80 -7.19
N ALA A 62 -7.61 9.91 -6.39
CA ALA A 62 -6.17 9.68 -6.48
C ALA A 62 -5.83 8.93 -7.78
N GLU A 63 -4.91 9.50 -8.57
CA GLU A 63 -4.46 8.92 -9.83
C GLU A 63 -3.10 8.21 -9.69
N ARG A 64 -2.41 8.42 -8.56
CA ARG A 64 -1.11 7.81 -8.29
C ARG A 64 -0.98 7.43 -6.82
N ILE A 65 -0.54 6.20 -6.57
CA ILE A 65 -0.24 5.71 -5.22
C ILE A 65 1.26 5.49 -5.08
N TYR A 66 1.83 5.99 -4.00
CA TYR A 66 3.16 5.64 -3.53
C TYR A 66 3.05 4.68 -2.34
N LEU A 67 3.34 3.40 -2.58
CA LEU A 67 3.46 2.41 -1.51
C LEU A 67 4.84 2.56 -0.85
N GLN A 68 4.86 3.03 0.39
CA GLN A 68 6.07 3.27 1.17
C GLN A 68 6.49 1.98 1.86
N LEU A 69 7.41 1.25 1.22
CA LEU A 69 8.09 0.10 1.79
C LEU A 69 9.26 0.60 2.65
N LEU A 70 9.08 0.57 3.97
CA LEU A 70 10.02 1.19 4.93
C LEU A 70 11.16 0.26 5.37
N ASP A 71 10.96 -1.05 5.26
CA ASP A 71 12.02 -2.06 5.41
C ASP A 71 12.58 -2.40 4.03
N LEU A 72 13.66 -1.73 3.63
CA LEU A 72 14.25 -1.85 2.29
C LEU A 72 14.98 -3.18 2.07
N ASP A 73 15.24 -3.94 3.12
CA ASP A 73 15.90 -5.25 3.04
C ASP A 73 14.89 -6.40 2.79
N ASP A 74 13.59 -6.17 2.97
CA ASP A 74 12.52 -7.16 2.70
C ASP A 74 12.19 -7.21 1.19
N LEU A 75 13.08 -7.85 0.43
CA LEU A 75 12.90 -8.07 -1.01
C LEU A 75 11.71 -8.99 -1.33
N ASP A 76 11.37 -9.91 -0.42
CA ASP A 76 10.21 -10.80 -0.59
C ASP A 76 8.91 -9.99 -0.55
N HIS A 77 8.85 -8.90 0.23
CA HIS A 77 7.71 -7.98 0.24
C HIS A 77 7.60 -7.22 -1.07
N LEU A 78 8.73 -6.78 -1.62
CA LEU A 78 8.76 -6.13 -2.93
C LEU A 78 8.33 -7.09 -4.05
N GLU A 79 8.78 -8.34 -4.02
CA GLU A 79 8.37 -9.38 -4.97
C GLU A 79 6.87 -9.66 -4.86
N LEU A 80 6.34 -9.80 -3.64
CA LEU A 80 4.91 -10.01 -3.42
C LEU A 80 4.08 -8.85 -4.01
N LEU A 81 4.47 -7.60 -3.78
CA LEU A 81 3.80 -6.45 -4.36
C LEU A 81 3.88 -6.47 -5.89
N GLY A 82 5.05 -6.80 -6.45
CA GLY A 82 5.26 -6.85 -7.90
C GLY A 82 4.50 -7.97 -8.61
N THR A 83 4.22 -9.07 -7.92
CA THR A 83 3.60 -10.27 -8.51
C THR A 83 2.11 -10.41 -8.19
N ALA A 84 1.66 -9.97 -7.01
CA ALA A 84 0.29 -10.15 -6.54
C ALA A 84 -0.55 -8.86 -6.52
N VAL A 85 0.08 -7.67 -6.49
CA VAL A 85 -0.65 -6.39 -6.44
C VAL A 85 -0.52 -5.63 -7.75
N LEU A 86 0.71 -5.36 -8.21
CA LEU A 86 0.99 -4.55 -9.39
C LEU A 86 0.27 -5.02 -10.66
N PRO A 87 0.17 -6.32 -11.00
CA PRO A 87 -0.50 -6.77 -12.22
C PRO A 87 -2.03 -6.59 -12.21
N LEU A 88 -2.61 -6.30 -11.04
CA LEU A 88 -4.04 -6.15 -10.84
C LEU A 88 -4.46 -4.68 -10.69
N LEU A 89 -3.51 -3.74 -10.73
CA LEU A 89 -3.83 -2.31 -10.76
C LEU A 89 -4.47 -1.93 -12.10
N PRO A 90 -5.48 -1.03 -12.09
CA PRO A 90 -6.17 -0.56 -13.29
C PRO A 90 -5.29 0.27 -14.23
#